data_AF-A0A6H0Y260-F1
#
_entry.id   AF-A0A6H0Y260-F1
#
_cell.length_a   1.000
_cell.length_b   1.000
_cell.length_c   1.000
_cell.angle_alpha   90.00
_cell.angle_beta   90.00
_cell.angle_gamma   90.00
#
_symmetry.space_group_name_H-M   'P 1'
#
loop_
_entity.id
_entity.type
_entity.pdbx_description
1 polymer ?
#
loop_
_entity_poly.entity_id
_entity_poly.type
_entity_poly.pdbx_seq_one_letter_code
_entity_poly.pdbx_strand_id
1 'polypeptide(L)'
;MANPSEQHWDIVIVGTGAAALTSALSAATTTTPSPRILLIDKAPKEWVGGNGYFTAAAYRTVHHGLSDILPLVSNVQPEQQDKIDLPSYTSKNFQDDLDRLCHGKSDPVLSSYLINESLETVQWLKTVGGVDWWLSFRRQSYEVDGRIVFWGGLHLTVQDGGKGLIANLLASARAAGCIIEFEAAAQDILLDEQGGVRALSVFKDGKHYEVKTTSIILCAGGFEASPELRRKYMGEGWDRAHTRGTPYNTGDMLSVAAKLGAQLKGDFSFEGCHSVSWDADSPSSGGDRVKTNEFTKNGYPLGLMLNASGERFVDEGSDLRNYTYAKNGRAVLQQPKSIAWQVWDSDALPWLKKEEYRDEICRKTWANSIEELADKLTRDGLDDPTAFIKTIEEYNAAVTAYRAEHPGAKLNPAIKDGLSTQSSTKQLQLPKSNWALPVVKAPFMAVKITTGITFTFGGLAINPETATVLREDGSEIIGLHCAGEMVGGLFYANYPGGSGLMAGAVFGRRAGRAAADRASSRSTQ
;
A
#
# COMPACT_ATOMS: atom_id res chain seq x y z
N MET A 1 -11.99 -20.70 -29.38
CA MET A 1 -12.71 -20.82 -28.09
C MET A 1 -14.01 -20.07 -28.23
N ALA A 2 -15.13 -20.61 -27.75
CA ALA A 2 -16.41 -19.88 -27.79
C ALA A 2 -16.29 -18.57 -27.02
N ASN A 3 -17.03 -17.54 -27.44
CA ASN A 3 -17.02 -16.23 -26.79
C ASN A 3 -17.40 -16.40 -25.30
N PRO A 4 -16.59 -15.90 -24.33
CA PRO A 4 -16.90 -16.02 -22.90
C PRO A 4 -18.30 -15.53 -22.52
N SER A 5 -18.88 -14.60 -23.30
CA SER A 5 -20.25 -14.11 -23.12
C SER A 5 -21.35 -15.14 -23.44
N GLU A 6 -21.02 -16.23 -24.14
CA GLU A 6 -21.98 -17.28 -24.54
C GLU A 6 -21.94 -18.50 -23.60
N GLN A 7 -21.06 -18.49 -22.60
CA GLN A 7 -20.93 -19.55 -21.61
C GLN A 7 -21.57 -19.14 -20.28
N HIS A 8 -22.20 -20.10 -19.60
CA HIS A 8 -22.63 -19.91 -18.21
C HIS A 8 -21.39 -19.92 -17.30
N TRP A 9 -21.27 -18.96 -16.39
CA TRP A 9 -20.22 -18.93 -15.38
C TRP A 9 -20.82 -19.09 -14.00
N ASP A 10 -20.16 -19.85 -13.14
CA ASP A 10 -20.67 -20.05 -11.78
C ASP A 10 -20.26 -18.86 -10.90
N ILE A 11 -19.06 -18.32 -11.14
CA ILE A 11 -18.49 -17.16 -10.46
C ILE A 11 -17.80 -16.24 -11.48
N VAL A 12 -18.07 -14.94 -11.39
CA VAL A 12 -17.33 -13.89 -12.12
C VAL A 12 -16.59 -13.00 -11.13
N ILE A 13 -15.32 -12.75 -11.35
CA ILE A 13 -14.47 -11.91 -10.49
C ILE A 13 -14.03 -10.69 -11.30
N VAL A 14 -14.24 -9.49 -10.75
CA VAL A 14 -13.89 -8.23 -11.42
C VAL A 14 -12.54 -7.73 -10.90
N GLY A 15 -11.53 -7.76 -11.74
CA GLY A 15 -10.14 -7.38 -11.49
C GLY A 15 -9.17 -8.56 -11.56
N THR A 16 -7.88 -8.26 -11.73
CA THR A 16 -6.78 -9.25 -11.70
C THR A 16 -5.72 -8.96 -10.62
N GLY A 17 -6.06 -8.14 -9.64
CA GLY A 17 -5.20 -7.85 -8.50
C GLY A 17 -4.97 -9.05 -7.58
N ALA A 18 -4.09 -8.89 -6.59
CA ALA A 18 -3.78 -9.94 -5.62
C ALA A 18 -5.03 -10.49 -4.91
N ALA A 19 -5.99 -9.62 -4.55
CA ALA A 19 -7.27 -10.03 -3.97
C ALA A 19 -8.09 -10.88 -4.95
N ALA A 20 -8.21 -10.47 -6.21
CA ALA A 20 -8.95 -11.21 -7.24
C ALA A 20 -8.38 -12.62 -7.49
N LEU A 21 -7.06 -12.71 -7.64
CA LEU A 21 -6.37 -13.99 -7.85
C LEU A 21 -6.47 -14.89 -6.60
N THR A 22 -6.42 -14.30 -5.40
CA THR A 22 -6.66 -15.04 -4.14
C THR A 22 -8.09 -15.56 -4.07
N SER A 23 -9.10 -14.75 -4.40
CA SER A 23 -10.50 -15.16 -4.46
C SER A 23 -10.72 -16.28 -5.47
N ALA A 24 -10.10 -16.19 -6.64
CA ALA A 24 -10.19 -17.20 -7.68
C ALA A 24 -9.63 -18.55 -7.23
N LEU A 25 -8.42 -18.55 -6.66
CA LEU A 25 -7.78 -19.74 -6.11
C LEU A 25 -8.58 -20.36 -4.96
N SER A 26 -9.13 -19.52 -4.07
CA SER A 26 -9.97 -20.01 -2.99
C SER A 26 -11.24 -20.66 -3.53
N ALA A 27 -11.93 -20.02 -4.47
CA ALA A 27 -13.11 -20.60 -5.10
C ALA A 27 -12.80 -21.93 -5.82
N ALA A 28 -11.71 -21.97 -6.57
CA ALA A 28 -11.31 -23.15 -7.35
C ALA A 28 -10.93 -24.36 -6.49
N THR A 29 -10.53 -24.12 -5.24
CA THR A 29 -10.06 -25.16 -4.32
C THR A 29 -11.05 -25.48 -3.19
N THR A 30 -12.19 -24.79 -3.13
CA THR A 30 -13.18 -24.98 -2.07
C THR A 30 -14.08 -26.20 -2.30
N THR A 31 -14.57 -26.41 -3.52
CA THR A 31 -15.53 -27.47 -3.83
C THR A 31 -14.99 -28.45 -4.87
N THR A 32 -15.58 -29.64 -4.94
CA THR A 32 -15.29 -30.64 -5.97
C THR A 32 -16.61 -31.16 -6.55
N PRO A 33 -16.87 -30.99 -7.87
CA PRO A 33 -15.99 -30.34 -8.86
C PRO A 33 -15.81 -28.83 -8.63
N SER A 34 -14.69 -28.28 -9.10
CA SER A 34 -14.41 -26.84 -9.05
C SER A 34 -15.45 -26.05 -9.85
N PRO A 35 -15.90 -24.88 -9.38
CA PRO A 35 -16.78 -24.01 -10.15
C PRO A 35 -16.05 -23.45 -11.39
N ARG A 36 -16.81 -23.08 -12.42
CA ARG A 36 -16.30 -22.33 -13.57
C ARG A 36 -16.14 -20.87 -13.20
N ILE A 37 -14.89 -20.42 -13.19
CA ILE A 37 -14.51 -19.08 -12.73
C ILE A 37 -13.99 -18.26 -13.90
N LEU A 38 -14.59 -17.10 -14.13
CA LEU A 38 -14.11 -16.07 -15.04
C LEU A 38 -13.61 -14.87 -14.26
N LEU A 39 -12.37 -14.47 -14.50
CA LEU A 39 -11.85 -13.16 -14.10
C LEU A 39 -11.92 -12.22 -15.31
N ILE A 40 -12.38 -11.00 -15.11
CA ILE A 40 -12.31 -9.95 -16.12
C ILE A 40 -11.50 -8.76 -15.61
N ASP A 41 -10.73 -8.14 -16.47
CA ASP A 41 -10.04 -6.88 -16.18
C ASP A 41 -10.26 -5.91 -17.35
N LYS A 42 -10.55 -4.65 -17.02
CA LYS A 42 -10.65 -3.61 -18.04
C LYS A 42 -9.29 -3.17 -18.56
N ALA A 43 -8.23 -3.41 -17.78
CA ALA A 43 -6.88 -3.12 -18.18
C ALA A 43 -6.43 -4.11 -19.28
N PRO A 44 -5.54 -3.69 -20.19
CA PRO A 44 -4.91 -4.60 -21.13
C PRO A 44 -3.94 -5.53 -20.38
N LYS A 45 -3.61 -6.65 -21.02
CA LYS A 45 -2.89 -7.78 -20.39
C LYS A 45 -1.56 -7.39 -19.75
N GLU A 46 -0.83 -6.45 -20.35
CA GLU A 46 0.44 -5.95 -19.84
C GLU A 46 0.28 -5.23 -18.49
N TRP A 47 -0.91 -4.76 -18.15
CA TRP A 47 -1.26 -4.09 -16.88
C TRP A 47 -1.85 -5.02 -15.81
N VAL A 48 -1.85 -6.34 -16.04
CA VAL A 48 -2.30 -7.35 -15.07
C VAL A 48 -1.73 -7.11 -13.67
N GLY A 49 -2.56 -7.39 -12.66
CA GLY A 49 -2.17 -7.32 -11.24
C GLY A 49 -2.62 -6.06 -10.50
N GLY A 50 -3.18 -5.08 -11.21
CA GLY A 50 -3.62 -3.81 -10.64
C GLY A 50 -2.53 -3.16 -9.76
N ASN A 51 -2.93 -2.57 -8.63
CA ASN A 51 -1.97 -2.02 -7.66
C ASN A 51 -1.08 -3.06 -7.01
N GLY A 52 -1.54 -4.32 -6.90
CA GLY A 52 -0.75 -5.42 -6.34
C GLY A 52 0.62 -5.54 -7.00
N TYR A 53 0.69 -5.29 -8.31
CA TYR A 53 1.92 -5.31 -9.10
C TYR A 53 2.97 -4.26 -8.66
N PHE A 54 2.51 -3.10 -8.18
CA PHE A 54 3.37 -1.95 -7.84
C PHE A 54 3.83 -1.97 -6.37
N THR A 55 3.43 -2.97 -5.60
CA THR A 55 3.77 -3.07 -4.18
C THR A 55 5.17 -3.66 -3.96
N ALA A 56 5.65 -3.56 -2.72
CA ALA A 56 6.78 -4.38 -2.27
C ALA A 56 6.35 -5.81 -1.85
N ALA A 57 5.11 -6.24 -2.18
CA ALA A 57 4.51 -7.51 -1.74
C ALA A 57 4.67 -7.80 -0.23
N ALA A 58 4.56 -6.77 0.60
CA ALA A 58 4.78 -6.90 2.02
C ALA A 58 3.50 -7.31 2.76
N TYR A 59 3.55 -8.42 3.51
CA TYR A 59 2.40 -8.98 4.22
C TYR A 59 2.63 -8.91 5.73
N ARG A 60 1.82 -8.09 6.42
CA ARG A 60 1.84 -8.02 7.88
C ARG A 60 1.18 -9.27 8.45
N THR A 61 1.90 -10.00 9.28
CA THR A 61 1.55 -11.37 9.66
C THR A 61 1.83 -11.59 11.14
N VAL A 62 0.90 -12.20 11.86
CA VAL A 62 1.12 -12.62 13.25
C VAL A 62 2.11 -13.79 13.29
N HIS A 63 3.11 -13.73 14.17
CA HIS A 63 4.06 -14.82 14.41
C HIS A 63 4.80 -14.64 15.75
N HIS A 64 5.39 -15.72 16.28
CA HIS A 64 6.09 -15.73 17.56
C HIS A 64 7.62 -15.60 17.44
N GLY A 65 8.15 -15.39 16.24
CA GLY A 65 9.55 -15.07 16.01
C GLY A 65 10.09 -15.73 14.75
N LEU A 66 11.41 -15.86 14.66
CA LEU A 66 12.08 -16.44 13.48
C LEU A 66 11.64 -17.89 13.21
N SER A 67 11.38 -18.70 14.25
CA SER A 67 10.99 -20.11 14.13
C SER A 67 9.71 -20.32 13.31
N ASP A 68 8.73 -19.42 13.44
CA ASP A 68 7.46 -19.50 12.72
C ASP A 68 7.63 -19.08 11.25
N ILE A 69 8.59 -18.20 10.98
CA ILE A 69 8.79 -17.57 9.67
C ILE A 69 9.78 -18.36 8.80
N LEU A 70 10.81 -18.96 9.41
CA LEU A 70 11.88 -19.65 8.69
C LEU A 70 11.36 -20.76 7.75
N PRO A 71 10.37 -21.60 8.11
CA PRO A 71 9.81 -22.60 7.19
C PRO A 71 9.04 -22.01 6.00
N LEU A 72 8.65 -20.74 6.08
CA LEU A 72 7.88 -20.07 5.05
C LEU A 72 8.77 -19.46 3.97
N VAL A 73 10.02 -19.10 4.32
CA VAL A 73 10.89 -18.28 3.47
C VAL A 73 11.97 -19.08 2.73
N SER A 74 12.37 -18.62 1.55
CA SER A 74 13.38 -19.28 0.71
C SER A 74 14.73 -18.56 0.61
N ASN A 75 14.83 -17.34 1.13
CA ASN A 75 15.99 -16.46 0.94
C ASN A 75 16.93 -16.34 2.14
N VAL A 76 16.81 -17.24 3.12
CA VAL A 76 17.66 -17.27 4.32
C VAL A 76 18.65 -18.42 4.20
N GLN A 77 19.93 -18.10 4.09
CA GLN A 77 20.98 -19.13 4.10
C GLN A 77 21.20 -19.66 5.54
N PRO A 78 21.58 -20.94 5.72
CA PRO A 78 21.82 -21.53 7.03
C PRO A 78 22.76 -20.71 7.92
N GLU A 79 23.82 -20.15 7.34
CA GLU A 79 24.85 -19.38 8.07
C GLU A 79 24.38 -18.00 8.52
N GLN A 80 23.23 -17.54 8.01
CA GLN A 80 22.64 -16.25 8.39
C GLN A 80 21.69 -16.38 9.58
N GLN A 81 21.18 -17.58 9.89
CA GLN A 81 20.11 -17.78 10.86
C GLN A 81 20.49 -17.26 12.26
N ASP A 82 21.70 -17.57 12.72
CA ASP A 82 22.19 -17.16 14.05
C ASP A 82 22.45 -15.65 14.16
N LYS A 83 22.47 -14.94 13.02
CA LYS A 83 22.67 -13.48 12.95
C LYS A 83 21.36 -12.71 12.87
N ILE A 84 20.21 -13.37 12.73
CA ILE A 84 18.92 -12.70 12.53
C ILE A 84 18.23 -12.44 13.87
N ASP A 85 17.99 -11.16 14.15
CA ASP A 85 17.13 -10.72 15.24
C ASP A 85 15.75 -10.35 14.68
N LEU A 86 14.81 -11.28 14.77
CA LEU A 86 13.43 -11.09 14.30
C LEU A 86 12.47 -11.21 15.50
N PRO A 87 12.03 -10.07 16.06
CA PRO A 87 11.14 -10.07 17.23
C PRO A 87 9.75 -10.62 16.86
N SER A 88 9.08 -11.25 17.81
CA SER A 88 7.68 -11.67 17.65
C SER A 88 6.78 -10.50 17.25
N TYR A 89 5.77 -10.77 16.44
CA TYR A 89 4.71 -9.82 16.11
C TYR A 89 3.37 -10.50 16.42
N THR A 90 2.88 -10.29 17.63
CA THR A 90 1.72 -11.00 18.17
C THR A 90 0.40 -10.37 17.70
N SER A 91 -0.72 -11.08 17.89
CA SER A 91 -2.07 -10.52 17.66
C SER A 91 -2.29 -9.21 18.42
N LYS A 92 -1.74 -9.11 19.65
CA LYS A 92 -1.81 -7.87 20.43
C LYS A 92 -1.03 -6.73 19.75
N ASN A 93 0.17 -7.00 19.23
CA ASN A 93 0.93 -5.98 18.51
C ASN A 93 0.16 -5.47 17.28
N PHE A 94 -0.52 -6.35 16.56
CA PHE A 94 -1.33 -5.97 15.42
C PHE A 94 -2.57 -5.16 15.82
N GLN A 95 -3.29 -5.59 16.85
CA GLN A 95 -4.42 -4.83 17.39
C GLN A 95 -3.98 -3.43 17.86
N ASP A 96 -2.91 -3.34 18.65
CA ASP A 96 -2.39 -2.07 19.17
C ASP A 96 -1.98 -1.12 18.03
N ASP A 97 -1.35 -1.64 16.97
CA ASP A 97 -0.98 -0.84 15.79
C ASP A 97 -2.22 -0.36 15.01
N LEU A 98 -3.25 -1.19 14.85
CA LEU A 98 -4.51 -0.79 14.22
C LEU A 98 -5.21 0.30 15.05
N ASP A 99 -5.38 0.08 16.35
CA ASP A 99 -6.06 1.03 17.24
C ASP A 99 -5.35 2.38 17.29
N ARG A 100 -4.02 2.36 17.43
CA ARG A 100 -3.22 3.57 17.49
C ARG A 100 -3.26 4.36 16.18
N LEU A 101 -3.09 3.69 15.03
CA LEU A 101 -2.96 4.35 13.73
C LEU A 101 -4.33 4.74 13.13
N CYS A 102 -5.37 3.96 13.43
CA CYS A 102 -6.72 4.19 12.95
C CYS A 102 -7.62 4.90 13.98
N HIS A 103 -7.03 5.38 15.08
CA HIS A 103 -7.73 6.08 16.17
C HIS A 103 -8.91 5.29 16.76
N GLY A 104 -8.77 3.96 16.87
CA GLY A 104 -9.79 3.05 17.37
C GLY A 104 -11.05 2.94 16.50
N LYS A 105 -11.00 3.37 15.24
CA LYS A 105 -12.16 3.38 14.33
C LYS A 105 -12.31 2.11 13.48
N SER A 106 -11.29 1.25 13.44
CA SER A 106 -11.35 -0.01 12.69
C SER A 106 -12.49 -0.90 13.18
N ASP A 107 -13.22 -1.51 12.26
CA ASP A 107 -14.29 -2.45 12.60
C ASP A 107 -13.69 -3.64 13.38
N PRO A 108 -14.18 -3.95 14.59
CA PRO A 108 -13.55 -4.95 15.46
C PRO A 108 -13.70 -6.37 14.92
N VAL A 109 -14.76 -6.67 14.17
CA VAL A 109 -14.97 -8.01 13.61
C VAL A 109 -14.07 -8.20 12.39
N LEU A 110 -14.00 -7.21 11.49
CA LEU A 110 -13.07 -7.25 10.37
C LEU A 110 -11.61 -7.32 10.85
N SER A 111 -11.26 -6.53 11.87
CA SER A 111 -9.91 -6.52 12.45
C SER A 111 -9.56 -7.87 13.06
N SER A 112 -10.50 -8.50 13.78
CA SER A 112 -10.31 -9.83 14.36
C SER A 112 -9.98 -10.88 13.29
N TYR A 113 -10.72 -10.93 12.18
CA TYR A 113 -10.41 -11.85 11.07
C TYR A 113 -9.07 -11.53 10.42
N LEU A 114 -8.80 -10.26 10.12
CA LEU A 114 -7.52 -9.83 9.55
C LEU A 114 -6.33 -10.29 10.40
N ILE A 115 -6.41 -10.12 11.72
CA ILE A 115 -5.31 -10.44 12.64
C ILE A 115 -5.17 -11.96 12.79
N ASN A 116 -6.26 -12.64 13.15
CA ASN A 116 -6.22 -14.05 13.56
C ASN A 116 -5.94 -15.00 12.40
N GLU A 117 -6.30 -14.62 11.16
CA GLU A 117 -6.11 -15.46 9.98
C GLU A 117 -4.86 -15.11 9.17
N SER A 118 -4.08 -14.11 9.63
CA SER A 118 -2.93 -13.61 8.88
C SER A 118 -1.88 -14.68 8.60
N LEU A 119 -1.48 -15.47 9.61
CA LEU A 119 -0.47 -16.52 9.46
C LEU A 119 -0.97 -17.69 8.60
N GLU A 120 -2.19 -18.15 8.85
CA GLU A 120 -2.81 -19.22 8.06
C GLU A 120 -2.93 -18.80 6.59
N THR A 121 -3.26 -17.54 6.32
CA THR A 121 -3.36 -17.01 4.97
C THR A 121 -2.00 -16.99 4.26
N VAL A 122 -0.91 -16.64 4.94
CA VAL A 122 0.46 -16.74 4.39
C VAL A 122 0.83 -18.19 4.06
N GLN A 123 0.53 -19.13 4.95
CA GLN A 123 0.77 -20.56 4.74
C GLN A 123 -0.05 -21.10 3.56
N TRP A 124 -1.31 -20.71 3.47
CA TRP A 124 -2.20 -21.09 2.38
C TRP A 124 -1.71 -20.50 1.04
N LEU A 125 -1.28 -19.23 1.01
CA LEU A 125 -0.72 -18.61 -0.19
C LEU A 125 0.59 -19.27 -0.64
N LYS A 126 1.41 -19.79 0.28
CA LYS A 126 2.60 -20.57 -0.07
C LYS A 126 2.22 -21.89 -0.77
N THR A 127 1.22 -22.59 -0.25
CA THR A 127 0.84 -23.94 -0.71
C THR A 127 -0.08 -23.92 -1.92
N VAL A 128 -1.13 -23.09 -1.91
CA VAL A 128 -2.14 -22.99 -2.98
C VAL A 128 -1.81 -21.86 -3.96
N GLY A 129 -1.33 -20.72 -3.44
CA GLY A 129 -0.97 -19.57 -4.28
C GLY A 129 0.37 -19.70 -4.98
N GLY A 130 1.23 -20.65 -4.56
CA GLY A 130 2.59 -20.81 -5.07
C GLY A 130 3.49 -19.61 -4.74
N VAL A 131 3.15 -18.83 -3.71
CA VAL A 131 3.90 -17.63 -3.31
C VAL A 131 5.21 -18.03 -2.64
N ASP A 132 6.33 -17.57 -3.20
CA ASP A 132 7.65 -17.75 -2.60
C ASP A 132 7.99 -16.61 -1.64
N TRP A 133 7.70 -16.84 -0.35
CA TRP A 133 7.93 -15.83 0.68
C TRP A 133 9.42 -15.61 0.96
N TRP A 134 9.78 -14.36 1.21
CA TRP A 134 11.13 -13.92 1.52
C TRP A 134 11.12 -13.11 2.82
N LEU A 135 12.19 -13.17 3.60
CA LEU A 135 12.47 -12.15 4.62
C LEU A 135 12.83 -10.82 3.95
N SER A 136 12.28 -9.73 4.49
CA SER A 136 12.37 -8.38 3.93
C SER A 136 13.68 -7.65 4.27
N PHE A 137 14.82 -8.31 4.02
CA PHE A 137 16.16 -7.78 4.33
C PHE A 137 16.41 -6.37 3.79
N ARG A 138 15.96 -6.11 2.56
CA ARG A 138 16.20 -4.83 1.88
C ARG A 138 15.38 -3.66 2.42
N ARG A 139 14.26 -3.94 3.10
CA ARG A 139 13.29 -2.88 3.46
C ARG A 139 13.10 -2.70 4.95
N GLN A 140 13.21 -3.77 5.73
CA GLN A 140 12.77 -3.84 7.13
C GLN A 140 13.83 -4.46 8.06
N SER A 141 15.10 -4.36 7.70
CA SER A 141 16.23 -4.66 8.60
C SER A 141 17.40 -3.71 8.39
N TYR A 142 18.26 -3.61 9.41
CA TYR A 142 19.58 -3.01 9.33
C TYR A 142 20.62 -4.01 9.85
N GLU A 143 21.86 -3.90 9.37
CA GLU A 143 23.00 -4.56 10.01
C GLU A 143 23.51 -3.66 11.14
N VAL A 144 23.50 -4.18 12.37
CA VAL A 144 23.93 -3.47 13.59
C VAL A 144 24.84 -4.42 14.37
N ASP A 145 26.09 -4.03 14.57
CA ASP A 145 27.10 -4.80 15.32
C ASP A 145 27.22 -6.28 14.85
N GLY A 146 27.11 -6.50 13.53
CA GLY A 146 27.20 -7.84 12.91
C GLY A 146 25.93 -8.69 13.01
N ARG A 147 24.84 -8.14 13.57
CA ARG A 147 23.50 -8.76 13.62
C ARG A 147 22.55 -8.09 12.62
N ILE A 148 21.63 -8.86 12.06
CA ILE A 148 20.59 -8.39 11.14
C ILE A 148 19.32 -8.16 11.96
N VAL A 149 19.06 -6.90 12.29
CA VAL A 149 17.96 -6.52 13.19
C VAL A 149 16.74 -6.10 12.40
N PHE A 150 15.66 -6.89 12.49
CA PHE A 150 14.37 -6.57 11.89
C PHE A 150 13.54 -5.63 12.75
N TRP A 151 12.69 -4.82 12.10
CA TRP A 151 11.86 -3.83 12.79
C TRP A 151 10.48 -3.64 12.15
N GLY A 152 9.55 -3.09 12.94
CA GLY A 152 8.26 -2.60 12.45
C GLY A 152 7.21 -3.66 12.08
N GLY A 153 7.43 -4.94 12.41
CA GLY A 153 6.41 -6.00 12.30
C GLY A 153 6.00 -6.38 10.87
N LEU A 154 6.82 -6.04 9.87
CA LEU A 154 6.55 -6.29 8.46
C LEU A 154 7.69 -7.10 7.84
N HIS A 155 7.83 -8.35 8.30
CA HIS A 155 9.03 -9.15 8.03
C HIS A 155 8.98 -9.92 6.70
N LEU A 156 7.79 -10.15 6.14
CA LEU A 156 7.60 -10.93 4.92
C LEU A 156 7.49 -10.03 3.67
N THR A 157 8.07 -10.52 2.58
CA THR A 157 7.98 -9.98 1.21
C THR A 157 8.02 -11.14 0.21
N VAL A 158 8.07 -10.83 -1.09
CA VAL A 158 8.24 -11.80 -2.17
C VAL A 158 9.40 -11.33 -3.05
N GLN A 159 10.10 -12.27 -3.69
CA GLN A 159 11.09 -11.92 -4.71
C GLN A 159 10.47 -10.99 -5.76
N ASP A 160 11.19 -9.94 -6.16
CA ASP A 160 10.71 -8.90 -7.09
C ASP A 160 9.41 -8.18 -6.65
N GLY A 161 9.06 -8.26 -5.36
CA GLY A 161 7.92 -7.56 -4.77
C GLY A 161 6.61 -7.94 -5.46
N GLY A 162 5.81 -6.92 -5.79
CA GLY A 162 4.49 -7.08 -6.41
C GLY A 162 4.53 -7.84 -7.75
N LYS A 163 5.63 -7.75 -8.50
CA LYS A 163 5.79 -8.49 -9.76
C LYS A 163 5.79 -9.99 -9.53
N GLY A 164 6.61 -10.45 -8.58
CA GLY A 164 6.71 -11.86 -8.23
C GLY A 164 5.40 -12.38 -7.65
N LEU A 165 4.78 -11.62 -6.74
CA LEU A 165 3.48 -11.96 -6.15
C LEU A 165 2.40 -12.20 -7.22
N ILE A 166 2.22 -11.23 -8.13
CA ILE A 166 1.22 -11.36 -9.20
C ILE A 166 1.58 -12.50 -10.15
N ALA A 167 2.86 -12.70 -10.48
CA ALA A 167 3.28 -13.80 -11.34
C ALA A 167 2.95 -15.17 -10.74
N ASN A 168 3.24 -15.39 -9.45
CA ASN A 168 2.92 -16.64 -8.76
C ASN A 168 1.41 -16.90 -8.73
N LEU A 169 0.63 -15.92 -8.27
CA LEU A 169 -0.82 -16.06 -8.14
C LEU A 169 -1.50 -16.28 -9.51
N LEU A 170 -1.02 -15.58 -10.55
CA LEU A 170 -1.54 -15.73 -11.91
C LEU A 170 -1.25 -17.11 -12.49
N ALA A 171 -0.05 -17.65 -12.25
CA ALA A 171 0.32 -19.00 -12.67
C ALA A 171 -0.57 -20.04 -11.98
N SER A 172 -0.74 -19.93 -10.66
CA SER A 172 -1.57 -20.85 -9.87
C SER A 172 -3.04 -20.77 -10.28
N ALA A 173 -3.60 -19.57 -10.50
CA ALA A 173 -5.00 -19.43 -10.92
C ALA A 173 -5.25 -20.07 -12.30
N ARG A 174 -4.32 -19.92 -13.24
CA ARG A 174 -4.42 -20.60 -14.55
C ARG A 174 -4.31 -22.12 -14.43
N ALA A 175 -3.40 -22.60 -13.59
CA ALA A 175 -3.25 -24.04 -13.33
C ALA A 175 -4.51 -24.64 -12.68
N ALA A 176 -5.24 -23.84 -11.88
CA ALA A 176 -6.53 -24.21 -11.30
C ALA A 176 -7.71 -24.12 -12.29
N GLY A 177 -7.48 -23.77 -13.56
CA GLY A 177 -8.51 -23.72 -14.60
C GLY A 177 -9.31 -22.41 -14.66
N CYS A 178 -8.90 -21.36 -13.95
CA CYS A 178 -9.54 -20.05 -14.05
C CYS A 178 -9.28 -19.42 -15.43
N ILE A 179 -10.34 -18.85 -16.03
CA ILE A 179 -10.25 -18.11 -17.29
C ILE A 179 -10.11 -16.62 -16.99
N ILE A 180 -9.28 -15.92 -17.76
CA ILE A 180 -8.98 -14.50 -17.54
C ILE A 180 -9.13 -13.75 -18.86
N GLU A 181 -10.00 -12.74 -18.86
CA GLU A 181 -10.26 -11.87 -20.00
C GLU A 181 -9.80 -10.43 -19.69
N PHE A 182 -8.94 -9.90 -20.56
CA PHE A 182 -8.46 -8.51 -20.48
C PHE A 182 -9.28 -7.61 -21.42
N GLU A 183 -9.14 -6.29 -21.23
CA GLU A 183 -9.89 -5.28 -21.99
C GLU A 183 -11.42 -5.50 -21.91
N ALA A 184 -11.86 -6.09 -20.81
CA ALA A 184 -13.24 -6.46 -20.52
C ALA A 184 -13.72 -5.65 -19.31
N ALA A 185 -14.39 -4.52 -19.57
CA ALA A 185 -14.83 -3.59 -18.56
C ALA A 185 -16.21 -3.96 -18.01
N ALA A 186 -16.30 -4.29 -16.72
CA ALA A 186 -17.58 -4.35 -16.02
C ALA A 186 -18.27 -2.98 -16.08
N GLN A 187 -19.57 -2.95 -16.38
CA GLN A 187 -20.37 -1.74 -16.54
C GLN A 187 -21.53 -1.66 -15.54
N ASP A 188 -22.18 -2.80 -15.28
CA ASP A 188 -23.34 -2.86 -14.39
C ASP A 188 -23.54 -4.28 -13.83
N ILE A 189 -24.23 -4.40 -12.69
CA ILE A 189 -24.60 -5.68 -12.09
C ILE A 189 -26.12 -5.83 -12.20
N LEU A 190 -26.56 -6.92 -12.80
CA LEU A 190 -27.97 -7.19 -13.04
C LEU A 190 -28.49 -8.15 -11.97
N LEU A 191 -29.58 -7.75 -11.31
CA LEU A 191 -30.23 -8.54 -10.26
C LEU A 191 -31.43 -9.32 -10.83
N ASP A 192 -31.83 -10.39 -10.14
CA ASP A 192 -33.10 -11.09 -10.35
C ASP A 192 -34.26 -10.41 -9.59
N GLU A 193 -35.48 -10.94 -9.74
CA GLU A 193 -36.69 -10.41 -9.09
C GLU A 193 -36.63 -10.51 -7.56
N GLN A 194 -35.77 -11.37 -7.02
CA GLN A 194 -35.54 -11.54 -5.58
C GLN A 194 -34.38 -10.67 -5.06
N GLY A 195 -33.78 -9.84 -5.93
CA GLY A 195 -32.69 -8.92 -5.58
C GLY A 195 -31.31 -9.57 -5.44
N GLY A 196 -31.14 -10.81 -5.94
CA GLY A 196 -29.87 -11.51 -6.01
C GLY A 196 -29.16 -11.33 -7.36
N VAL A 197 -27.85 -11.57 -7.42
CA VAL A 197 -27.06 -11.47 -8.66
C VAL A 197 -27.54 -12.47 -9.71
N ARG A 198 -27.75 -11.97 -10.93
CA ARG A 198 -28.16 -12.73 -12.12
C ARG A 198 -27.13 -12.68 -13.25
N ALA A 199 -26.50 -11.51 -13.45
CA ALA A 199 -25.52 -11.32 -14.51
C ALA A 199 -24.64 -10.08 -14.29
N LEU A 200 -23.55 -10.01 -15.03
CA LEU A 200 -22.69 -8.84 -15.14
C LEU A 200 -22.73 -8.27 -16.56
N SER A 201 -22.98 -6.98 -16.70
CA SER A 201 -22.84 -6.27 -17.99
C SER A 201 -21.36 -5.93 -18.20
N VAL A 202 -20.82 -6.34 -19.35
CA VAL A 202 -19.40 -6.18 -19.71
C VAL A 202 -19.28 -5.50 -21.07
N PHE A 203 -18.40 -4.51 -21.18
CA PHE A 203 -18.00 -3.90 -22.44
C PHE A 203 -16.63 -4.43 -22.88
N LYS A 204 -16.56 -4.99 -24.09
CA LYS A 204 -15.34 -5.55 -24.70
C LYS A 204 -15.44 -5.42 -26.22
N ASP A 205 -14.33 -5.13 -26.91
CA ASP A 205 -14.27 -5.09 -28.39
C ASP A 205 -15.36 -4.21 -29.05
N GLY A 206 -15.72 -3.08 -28.40
CA GLY A 206 -16.74 -2.17 -28.90
C GLY A 206 -18.19 -2.65 -28.71
N LYS A 207 -18.42 -3.74 -27.96
CA LYS A 207 -19.73 -4.38 -27.79
C LYS A 207 -20.06 -4.60 -26.32
N HIS A 208 -21.36 -4.60 -26.02
CA HIS A 208 -21.89 -4.98 -24.72
C HIS A 208 -22.26 -6.46 -24.69
N TYR A 209 -21.90 -7.12 -23.59
CA TYR A 209 -22.16 -8.52 -23.32
C TYR A 209 -22.84 -8.66 -21.95
N GLU A 210 -23.80 -9.56 -21.85
CA GLU A 210 -24.35 -10.01 -20.57
C GLU A 210 -23.69 -11.34 -20.20
N VAL A 211 -22.89 -11.35 -19.13
CA VAL A 211 -22.26 -12.56 -18.59
C VAL A 211 -23.14 -13.10 -17.47
N LYS A 212 -23.85 -14.20 -17.74
CA LYS A 212 -24.73 -14.84 -16.74
C LYS A 212 -23.90 -15.50 -15.64
N THR A 213 -24.25 -15.18 -14.39
CA THR A 213 -23.58 -15.72 -13.19
C THR A 213 -24.48 -15.59 -11.96
N THR A 214 -24.28 -16.46 -10.97
CA THR A 214 -24.99 -16.39 -9.69
C THR A 214 -24.18 -15.75 -8.58
N SER A 215 -22.89 -15.51 -8.83
CA SER A 215 -21.95 -14.90 -7.90
C SER A 215 -21.00 -13.95 -8.64
N ILE A 216 -20.84 -12.75 -8.11
CA ILE A 216 -19.85 -11.75 -8.54
C ILE A 216 -18.96 -11.41 -7.35
N ILE A 217 -17.65 -11.44 -7.53
CA ILE A 217 -16.69 -10.95 -6.53
C ILE A 217 -16.05 -9.67 -7.06
N LEU A 218 -16.34 -8.54 -6.41
CA LEU A 218 -15.74 -7.24 -6.72
C LEU A 218 -14.35 -7.16 -6.09
N CYS A 219 -13.33 -7.14 -6.93
CA CYS A 219 -11.92 -6.95 -6.57
C CYS A 219 -11.31 -5.81 -7.41
N ALA A 220 -12.12 -4.80 -7.73
CA ALA A 220 -11.85 -3.77 -8.73
C ALA A 220 -11.01 -2.59 -8.22
N GLY A 221 -10.52 -2.66 -6.98
CA GLY A 221 -9.77 -1.59 -6.34
C GLY A 221 -10.65 -0.49 -5.76
N GLY A 222 -10.01 0.58 -5.29
CA GLY A 222 -10.65 1.81 -4.84
C GLY A 222 -10.95 2.77 -6.00
N PHE A 223 -10.41 3.98 -5.92
CA PHE A 223 -10.63 5.03 -6.92
C PHE A 223 -9.42 5.98 -7.07
N GLU A 224 -8.27 5.59 -6.57
CA GLU A 224 -7.07 6.41 -6.53
C GLU A 224 -6.43 6.65 -7.89
N ALA A 225 -6.95 6.15 -9.01
CA ALA A 225 -6.56 6.59 -10.36
C ALA A 225 -7.54 7.62 -10.96
N SER A 226 -8.63 7.97 -10.27
CA SER A 226 -9.61 8.97 -10.72
C SER A 226 -9.42 10.32 -10.02
N PRO A 227 -8.88 11.36 -10.69
CA PRO A 227 -8.79 12.71 -10.12
C PRO A 227 -10.16 13.27 -9.71
N GLU A 228 -11.22 12.95 -10.45
CA GLU A 228 -12.59 13.37 -10.15
C GLU A 228 -13.08 12.77 -8.82
N LEU A 229 -12.98 11.45 -8.66
CA LEU A 229 -13.45 10.80 -7.43
C LEU A 229 -12.57 11.14 -6.23
N ARG A 230 -11.26 11.32 -6.45
CA ARG A 230 -10.34 11.85 -5.43
C ARG A 230 -10.80 13.21 -4.92
N ARG A 231 -11.08 14.16 -5.81
CA ARG A 231 -11.59 15.49 -5.41
C ARG A 231 -12.96 15.39 -4.73
N LYS A 232 -13.87 14.57 -5.28
CA LYS A 232 -15.23 14.39 -4.76
C LYS A 232 -15.24 13.85 -3.33
N TYR A 233 -14.48 12.78 -3.07
CA TYR A 233 -14.52 12.11 -1.77
C TYR A 233 -13.50 12.70 -0.79
N MET A 234 -12.26 12.89 -1.23
CA MET A 234 -11.13 13.21 -0.35
C MET A 234 -10.88 14.72 -0.25
N GLY A 235 -11.53 15.55 -1.06
CA GLY A 235 -11.42 17.00 -1.02
C GLY A 235 -10.38 17.60 -1.98
N GLU A 236 -10.30 18.93 -1.94
CA GLU A 236 -9.48 19.71 -2.87
C GLU A 236 -7.98 19.36 -2.76
N GLY A 237 -7.34 19.23 -3.92
CA GLY A 237 -5.90 18.99 -4.03
C GLY A 237 -5.51 17.54 -4.25
N TRP A 238 -6.35 16.57 -3.88
CA TRP A 238 -6.08 15.15 -4.16
C TRP A 238 -6.07 14.79 -5.65
N ASP A 239 -6.70 15.61 -6.48
CA ASP A 239 -6.62 15.52 -7.94
C ASP A 239 -5.20 15.80 -8.49
N ARG A 240 -4.33 16.47 -7.72
CA ARG A 240 -2.94 16.77 -8.09
C ARG A 240 -1.96 15.64 -7.75
N ALA A 241 -2.35 14.71 -6.88
CA ALA A 241 -1.47 13.62 -6.46
C ALA A 241 -1.13 12.70 -7.64
N HIS A 242 0.13 12.28 -7.73
CA HIS A 242 0.57 11.30 -8.71
C HIS A 242 -0.04 9.93 -8.40
N THR A 243 -0.43 9.19 -9.42
CA THR A 243 -0.89 7.80 -9.29
C THR A 243 0.31 6.88 -9.36
N ARG A 244 0.64 6.15 -8.29
CA ARG A 244 1.79 5.21 -8.34
C ARG A 244 1.48 3.82 -8.86
N GLY A 245 0.19 3.57 -9.07
CA GLY A 245 -0.37 2.25 -9.31
C GLY A 245 -0.88 2.09 -10.74
N THR A 246 -1.88 1.24 -10.91
CA THR A 246 -2.52 1.09 -12.21
C THR A 246 -3.32 2.36 -12.57
N PRO A 247 -3.26 2.89 -13.81
CA PRO A 247 -4.10 4.00 -14.24
C PRO A 247 -5.57 3.59 -14.39
N TYR A 248 -5.86 2.29 -14.28
CA TYR A 248 -7.20 1.74 -14.48
C TYR A 248 -8.03 1.67 -13.18
N ASN A 249 -7.51 2.02 -12.01
CA ASN A 249 -8.29 1.95 -10.76
C ASN A 249 -9.14 3.21 -10.52
N THR A 250 -10.23 3.36 -11.28
CA THR A 250 -11.01 4.60 -11.38
C THR A 250 -12.33 4.60 -10.61
N GLY A 251 -12.62 3.59 -9.78
CA GLY A 251 -13.81 3.56 -8.94
C GLY A 251 -15.14 3.25 -9.64
N ASP A 252 -15.08 2.70 -10.87
CA ASP A 252 -16.28 2.41 -11.67
C ASP A 252 -17.23 1.46 -10.93
N MET A 253 -16.72 0.33 -10.44
CA MET A 253 -17.54 -0.66 -9.73
C MET A 253 -17.92 -0.23 -8.32
N LEU A 254 -17.17 0.65 -7.68
CA LEU A 254 -17.60 1.29 -6.43
C LEU A 254 -18.84 2.14 -6.67
N SER A 255 -18.86 2.89 -7.77
CA SER A 255 -20.00 3.73 -8.16
C SER A 255 -21.22 2.88 -8.57
N VAL A 256 -21.01 1.77 -9.29
CA VAL A 256 -22.07 0.82 -9.64
C VAL A 256 -22.67 0.19 -8.38
N ALA A 257 -21.83 -0.33 -7.47
CA ALA A 257 -22.30 -0.93 -6.24
C ALA A 257 -23.09 0.06 -5.36
N ALA A 258 -22.61 1.30 -5.21
CA ALA A 258 -23.32 2.33 -4.48
C ALA A 258 -24.71 2.62 -5.07
N LYS A 259 -24.84 2.67 -6.41
CA LYS A 259 -26.14 2.86 -7.08
C LYS A 259 -27.11 1.70 -6.87
N LEU A 260 -26.59 0.49 -6.65
CA LEU A 260 -27.39 -0.71 -6.30
C LEU A 260 -27.82 -0.74 -4.83
N GLY A 261 -27.49 0.30 -4.05
CA GLY A 261 -27.80 0.39 -2.63
C GLY A 261 -26.79 -0.29 -1.72
N ALA A 262 -25.59 -0.63 -2.22
CA ALA A 262 -24.50 -1.08 -1.37
C ALA A 262 -24.06 0.05 -0.43
N GLN A 263 -23.88 -0.28 0.85
CA GLN A 263 -23.42 0.66 1.86
C GLN A 263 -21.95 1.02 1.62
N LEU A 264 -21.68 2.32 1.58
CA LEU A 264 -20.31 2.85 1.62
C LEU A 264 -19.81 2.87 3.07
N LYS A 265 -18.60 2.36 3.29
CA LYS A 265 -17.98 2.26 4.63
C LYS A 265 -16.50 2.60 4.57
N GLY A 266 -15.89 2.94 5.70
CA GLY A 266 -14.47 3.31 5.79
C GLY A 266 -14.24 4.81 5.76
N ASP A 267 -12.99 5.21 5.49
CA ASP A 267 -12.58 6.60 5.52
C ASP A 267 -12.47 7.17 4.10
N PHE A 268 -13.46 7.99 3.74
CA PHE A 268 -13.46 8.76 2.50
C PHE A 268 -12.85 10.16 2.67
N SER A 269 -12.43 10.54 3.88
CA SER A 269 -11.95 11.89 4.18
C SER A 269 -10.62 12.21 3.48
N PHE A 270 -10.15 13.44 3.66
CA PHE A 270 -8.83 13.90 3.21
C PHE A 270 -7.67 13.01 3.71
N GLU A 271 -7.86 12.31 4.84
CA GLU A 271 -6.86 11.42 5.41
C GLU A 271 -7.03 9.96 4.98
N GLY A 272 -8.11 9.64 4.26
CA GLY A 272 -8.61 8.30 3.94
C GLY A 272 -7.84 7.55 2.85
N CYS A 273 -6.51 7.65 2.82
CA CYS A 273 -5.71 6.90 1.85
C CYS A 273 -4.27 6.62 2.30
N HIS A 274 -3.66 5.66 1.61
CA HIS A 274 -2.22 5.51 1.60
C HIS A 274 -1.58 6.42 0.54
N SER A 275 -0.87 7.44 0.99
CA SER A 275 0.05 8.22 0.15
C SER A 275 1.51 8.05 0.60
N VAL A 276 2.48 8.57 -0.14
CA VAL A 276 3.88 8.74 0.32
C VAL A 276 4.54 9.93 -0.34
N SER A 277 5.68 10.36 0.22
CA SER A 277 6.67 11.19 -0.47
C SER A 277 7.22 10.48 -1.70
N TRP A 278 6.89 10.99 -2.87
CA TRP A 278 7.13 10.37 -4.16
C TRP A 278 8.05 11.23 -5.01
N ASP A 279 8.76 10.64 -5.97
CA ASP A 279 9.60 11.39 -6.90
C ASP A 279 8.77 12.39 -7.71
N ALA A 280 9.19 13.65 -7.74
CA ALA A 280 8.45 14.70 -8.44
C ALA A 280 8.52 14.57 -9.96
N ASP A 281 9.52 13.88 -10.51
CA ASP A 281 9.67 13.62 -11.94
C ASP A 281 9.03 12.29 -12.37
N SER A 282 8.31 11.60 -11.46
CA SER A 282 7.59 10.38 -11.83
C SER A 282 6.45 10.67 -12.82
N PRO A 283 6.00 9.67 -13.60
CA PRO A 283 4.73 9.79 -14.31
C PRO A 283 3.59 10.11 -13.33
N SER A 284 2.69 11.00 -13.73
CA SER A 284 1.62 11.52 -12.87
C SER A 284 0.33 10.68 -12.93
N SER A 285 0.04 10.07 -14.08
CA SER A 285 -1.22 9.35 -14.34
C SER A 285 -1.17 7.84 -14.07
N GLY A 286 -0.01 7.29 -13.73
CA GLY A 286 0.14 5.87 -13.43
C GLY A 286 1.55 5.50 -13.01
N GLY A 287 1.70 4.31 -12.42
CA GLY A 287 2.97 3.75 -12.02
C GLY A 287 3.81 3.30 -13.22
N ASP A 288 5.12 3.28 -13.03
CA ASP A 288 6.05 2.70 -13.99
C ASP A 288 6.17 1.20 -13.73
N ARG A 289 5.84 0.34 -14.72
CA ARG A 289 5.86 -1.12 -14.52
C ARG A 289 7.28 -1.69 -14.40
N VAL A 290 8.30 -0.99 -14.88
CA VAL A 290 9.69 -1.40 -14.72
C VAL A 290 10.17 -0.99 -13.33
N LYS A 291 10.01 0.28 -12.96
CA LYS A 291 10.51 0.85 -11.70
C LYS A 291 9.63 0.55 -10.50
N THR A 292 8.35 0.27 -10.69
CA THR A 292 7.36 -0.04 -9.64
C THR A 292 7.41 0.93 -8.47
N ASN A 293 7.86 0.46 -7.30
CA ASN A 293 7.85 1.21 -6.04
C ASN A 293 9.11 2.07 -5.83
N GLU A 294 10.05 2.08 -6.78
CA GLU A 294 11.38 2.70 -6.64
C GLU A 294 11.34 4.23 -6.61
N PHE A 295 10.29 4.85 -7.14
CA PHE A 295 10.09 6.30 -7.01
C PHE A 295 9.72 6.74 -5.59
N THR A 296 9.43 5.82 -4.66
CA THR A 296 9.27 6.17 -3.24
C THR A 296 10.51 6.90 -2.73
N LYS A 297 10.33 7.91 -1.86
CA LYS A 297 11.42 8.64 -1.22
C LYS A 297 11.33 8.56 0.30
N ASN A 298 11.78 7.43 0.83
CA ASN A 298 11.69 7.07 2.23
C ASN A 298 12.87 7.51 3.09
N GLY A 299 13.88 8.16 2.51
CA GLY A 299 15.07 8.63 3.23
C GLY A 299 14.82 9.83 4.16
N TYR A 300 13.59 10.36 4.19
CA TYR A 300 13.24 11.55 4.98
C TYR A 300 13.58 11.46 6.48
N PRO A 301 13.54 10.30 7.19
CA PRO A 301 13.92 10.29 8.60
C PRO A 301 15.37 10.73 8.83
N LEU A 302 16.25 10.47 7.86
CA LEU A 302 17.68 10.77 7.93
C LEU A 302 18.05 12.15 7.36
N GLY A 303 17.08 12.91 6.86
CA GLY A 303 17.29 14.24 6.29
C GLY A 303 16.25 15.25 6.77
N LEU A 304 16.10 16.33 6.00
CA LEU A 304 15.10 17.38 6.21
C LEU A 304 14.14 17.44 5.03
N MET A 305 12.87 17.77 5.29
CA MET A 305 11.90 18.11 4.25
C MET A 305 11.56 19.60 4.31
N LEU A 306 11.89 20.33 3.24
CA LEU A 306 11.62 21.76 3.11
C LEU A 306 10.65 22.03 1.96
N ASN A 307 9.65 22.89 2.17
CA ASN A 307 8.65 23.25 1.16
C ASN A 307 9.18 24.35 0.20
N ALA A 308 8.35 24.79 -0.76
CA ALA A 308 8.70 25.86 -1.71
C ALA A 308 8.99 27.22 -1.04
N SER A 309 8.49 27.45 0.18
CA SER A 309 8.80 28.64 0.98
C SER A 309 10.10 28.51 1.78
N GLY A 310 10.85 27.41 1.63
CA GLY A 310 12.10 27.19 2.37
C GLY A 310 11.89 26.77 3.83
N GLU A 311 10.70 26.30 4.21
CA GLU A 311 10.35 25.97 5.60
C GLU A 311 10.18 24.46 5.80
N ARG A 312 10.53 23.96 6.99
CA ARG A 312 10.15 22.61 7.43
C ARG A 312 8.67 22.57 7.80
N PHE A 313 8.00 21.45 7.52
CA PHE A 313 6.54 21.32 7.70
C PHE A 313 6.08 20.02 8.39
N VAL A 314 6.99 19.09 8.68
CA VAL A 314 6.70 17.90 9.49
C VAL A 314 7.89 17.54 10.40
N ASP A 315 7.61 16.81 11.48
CA ASP A 315 8.65 16.10 12.23
C ASP A 315 9.00 14.79 11.48
N GLU A 316 10.08 14.85 10.69
CA GLU A 316 10.57 13.74 9.89
C GLU A 316 11.01 12.54 10.75
N GLY A 317 11.23 12.73 12.05
CA GLY A 317 11.63 11.72 13.03
C GLY A 317 10.55 11.36 14.05
N SER A 318 9.28 11.63 13.77
CA SER A 318 8.18 11.42 14.75
C SER A 318 7.91 9.96 15.12
N ASP A 319 8.07 9.03 14.17
CA ASP A 319 7.95 7.57 14.40
C ASP A 319 8.70 6.82 13.29
N LEU A 320 8.80 5.49 13.40
CA LEU A 320 9.38 4.65 12.36
C LEU A 320 8.66 4.87 11.02
N ARG A 321 9.43 4.81 9.92
CA ARG A 321 8.95 5.10 8.56
C ARG A 321 7.63 4.41 8.21
N ASN A 322 7.49 3.14 8.58
CA ASN A 322 6.32 2.31 8.26
C ASN A 322 5.01 2.81 8.89
N TYR A 323 5.08 3.78 9.81
CA TYR A 323 3.96 4.42 10.47
C TYR A 323 3.76 5.89 10.03
N THR A 324 4.75 6.50 9.37
CA THR A 324 4.73 7.94 9.02
C THR A 324 4.63 8.23 7.52
N TYR A 325 4.94 7.27 6.64
CA TYR A 325 4.99 7.55 5.19
C TYR A 325 3.65 8.11 4.64
N ALA A 326 2.50 7.66 5.16
CA ALA A 326 1.19 8.06 4.66
C ALA A 326 0.83 9.48 5.06
N LYS A 327 1.10 9.81 6.32
CA LYS A 327 0.95 11.17 6.82
C LYS A 327 1.90 12.14 6.12
N ASN A 328 3.16 11.74 5.91
CA ASN A 328 4.16 12.61 5.29
C ASN A 328 3.89 12.84 3.80
N GLY A 329 3.44 11.82 3.07
CA GLY A 329 2.94 12.00 1.70
C GLY A 329 1.81 13.03 1.65
N ARG A 330 0.82 12.88 2.53
CA ARG A 330 -0.30 13.83 2.64
C ARG A 330 0.14 15.25 3.03
N ALA A 331 1.18 15.39 3.85
CA ALA A 331 1.72 16.69 4.23
C ALA A 331 2.41 17.40 3.05
N VAL A 332 3.11 16.66 2.19
CA VAL A 332 3.71 17.19 0.95
C VAL A 332 2.64 17.74 0.00
N LEU A 333 1.50 17.05 -0.13
CA LEU A 333 0.40 17.48 -1.00
C LEU A 333 -0.14 18.87 -0.62
N GLN A 334 -0.16 19.16 0.68
CA GLN A 334 -0.64 20.41 1.26
C GLN A 334 0.38 21.56 1.18
N GLN A 335 1.63 21.27 0.82
CA GLN A 335 2.62 22.33 0.67
C GLN A 335 2.36 23.16 -0.60
N PRO A 336 2.86 24.41 -0.67
CA PRO A 336 2.76 25.22 -1.87
C PRO A 336 3.26 24.44 -3.11
N LYS A 337 2.47 24.49 -4.18
CA LYS A 337 2.71 23.75 -5.44
C LYS A 337 2.73 22.22 -5.29
N SER A 338 2.33 21.68 -4.13
CA SER A 338 2.35 20.24 -3.80
C SER A 338 3.73 19.58 -3.96
N ILE A 339 4.80 20.35 -3.72
CA ILE A 339 6.20 19.89 -3.79
C ILE A 339 6.97 20.22 -2.51
N ALA A 340 8.06 19.49 -2.30
CA ALA A 340 9.07 19.76 -1.29
C ALA A 340 10.43 19.22 -1.78
N TRP A 341 11.50 19.48 -1.02
CA TRP A 341 12.80 18.83 -1.20
C TRP A 341 13.18 18.06 0.04
N GLN A 342 13.65 16.84 -0.15
CA GLN A 342 14.42 16.13 0.86
C GLN A 342 15.89 16.51 0.73
N VAL A 343 16.52 16.90 1.84
CA VAL A 343 17.90 17.42 1.88
C VAL A 343 18.75 16.62 2.86
N TRP A 344 19.94 16.25 2.42
CA TRP A 344 20.95 15.54 3.21
C TRP A 344 22.33 16.13 3.00
N ASP A 345 23.20 15.91 3.99
CA ASP A 345 24.64 16.09 3.86
C ASP A 345 25.35 14.75 3.65
N SER A 346 26.67 14.81 3.46
CA SER A 346 27.47 13.64 3.07
C SER A 346 27.50 12.49 4.08
N ASP A 347 27.25 12.73 5.38
CA ASP A 347 27.28 11.68 6.40
C ASP A 347 25.99 10.85 6.38
N ALA A 348 24.86 11.43 5.94
CA ALA A 348 23.59 10.71 5.83
C ALA A 348 23.44 9.91 4.53
N LEU A 349 24.12 10.30 3.44
CA LEU A 349 23.97 9.68 2.11
C LEU A 349 24.20 8.16 2.06
N PRO A 350 25.22 7.58 2.74
CA PRO A 350 25.48 6.14 2.68
C PRO A 350 24.33 5.27 3.24
N TRP A 351 23.45 5.86 4.05
CA TRP A 351 22.29 5.19 4.63
C TRP A 351 21.06 5.17 3.70
N LEU A 352 21.09 5.94 2.61
CA LEU A 352 19.99 5.99 1.66
C LEU A 352 19.91 4.70 0.84
N LYS A 353 18.69 4.29 0.55
CA LYS A 353 18.42 3.07 -0.22
C LYS A 353 18.78 3.30 -1.68
N LYS A 354 19.74 2.53 -2.20
CA LYS A 354 20.16 2.61 -3.60
C LYS A 354 18.98 2.40 -4.56
N GLU A 355 17.99 1.60 -4.17
CA GLU A 355 16.78 1.36 -4.95
C GLU A 355 15.98 2.64 -5.20
N GLU A 356 15.96 3.57 -4.25
CA GLU A 356 15.15 4.78 -4.29
C GLU A 356 15.91 6.01 -4.80
N TYR A 357 17.26 5.99 -4.70
CA TYR A 357 18.13 7.17 -4.90
C TYR A 357 19.25 7.01 -5.95
N ARG A 358 19.28 5.91 -6.70
CA ARG A 358 20.21 5.77 -7.84
C ARG A 358 19.85 6.69 -9.01
N ASP A 359 20.84 6.98 -9.86
CA ASP A 359 20.75 8.01 -10.91
C ASP A 359 19.63 7.73 -11.92
N GLU A 360 19.30 6.47 -12.18
CA GLU A 360 18.24 6.08 -13.13
C GLU A 360 16.81 6.30 -12.59
N ILE A 361 16.68 6.54 -11.29
CA ILE A 361 15.41 6.63 -10.58
C ILE A 361 15.04 8.08 -10.23
N CYS A 362 15.98 8.88 -9.76
CA CYS A 362 15.69 10.24 -9.31
C CYS A 362 16.75 11.25 -9.74
N ARG A 363 16.28 12.44 -10.15
CA ARG A 363 17.15 13.60 -10.33
C ARG A 363 17.65 14.09 -8.98
N LYS A 364 18.97 14.31 -8.88
CA LYS A 364 19.64 14.81 -7.67
C LYS A 364 20.30 16.16 -7.94
N THR A 365 20.02 17.12 -7.07
CA THR A 365 20.72 18.42 -7.06
C THR A 365 21.84 18.37 -6.04
N TRP A 366 23.07 18.56 -6.50
CA TRP A 366 24.28 18.55 -5.67
C TRP A 366 24.86 19.94 -5.50
N ALA A 367 25.44 20.22 -4.34
CA ALA A 367 26.13 21.49 -4.06
C ALA A 367 27.23 21.31 -3.00
N ASN A 368 28.18 22.24 -2.98
CA ASN A 368 29.27 22.27 -1.99
C ASN A 368 28.97 23.22 -0.81
N SER A 369 27.89 24.00 -0.89
CA SER A 369 27.36 24.82 0.21
C SER A 369 25.83 24.83 0.21
N ILE A 370 25.21 25.23 1.33
CA ILE A 370 23.74 25.34 1.45
C ILE A 370 23.21 26.50 0.59
N GLU A 371 23.99 27.58 0.43
CA GLU A 371 23.67 28.72 -0.42
C GLU A 371 23.68 28.33 -1.90
N GLU A 372 24.70 27.58 -2.34
CA GLU A 372 24.75 27.03 -3.70
C GLU A 372 23.59 26.06 -3.94
N LEU A 373 23.23 25.24 -2.94
CA LEU A 373 22.07 24.35 -3.03
C LEU A 373 20.79 25.16 -3.23
N ALA A 374 20.55 26.16 -2.38
CA ALA A 374 19.37 27.02 -2.44
C ALA A 374 19.25 27.73 -3.79
N ASP A 375 20.34 28.32 -4.31
CA ASP A 375 20.36 28.94 -5.64
C ASP A 375 19.93 27.95 -6.74
N LYS A 376 20.51 26.74 -6.74
CA LYS A 376 20.14 25.70 -7.72
C LYS A 376 18.67 25.30 -7.63
N LEU A 377 18.12 25.23 -6.43
CA LEU A 377 16.72 24.85 -6.20
C LEU A 377 15.71 25.93 -6.64
N THR A 378 16.10 27.21 -6.75
CA THR A 378 15.22 28.26 -7.28
C THR A 378 14.74 27.95 -8.71
N ARG A 379 15.63 27.35 -9.51
CA ARG A 379 15.34 26.90 -10.89
C ARG A 379 14.39 25.71 -10.94
N ASP A 380 14.19 25.03 -9.82
CA ASP A 380 13.31 23.87 -9.68
C ASP A 380 12.10 24.17 -8.77
N GLY A 381 11.81 25.44 -8.49
CA GLY A 381 10.56 25.89 -7.88
C GLY A 381 10.62 26.33 -6.42
N LEU A 382 11.81 26.44 -5.82
CA LEU A 382 12.00 27.09 -4.52
C LEU A 382 11.76 28.59 -4.66
N ASP A 383 10.83 29.14 -3.88
CA ASP A 383 10.42 30.54 -3.93
C ASP A 383 11.27 31.43 -3.01
N ASP A 384 11.70 30.90 -1.85
CA ASP A 384 12.51 31.66 -0.87
C ASP A 384 13.81 30.93 -0.50
N PRO A 385 14.91 31.17 -1.23
CA PRO A 385 16.22 30.61 -0.90
C PRO A 385 16.78 31.15 0.43
N THR A 386 16.38 32.35 0.86
CA THR A 386 16.87 32.93 2.12
C THR A 386 16.26 32.21 3.32
N ALA A 387 14.94 31.97 3.29
CA ALA A 387 14.25 31.18 4.30
C ALA A 387 14.77 29.73 4.35
N PHE A 388 15.08 29.13 3.19
CA PHE A 388 15.68 27.80 3.11
C PHE A 388 17.01 27.70 3.86
N ILE A 389 17.94 28.62 3.60
CA ILE A 389 19.25 28.67 4.27
C ILE A 389 19.04 28.85 5.78
N LYS A 390 18.25 29.86 6.17
CA LYS A 390 17.98 30.17 7.58
C LYS A 390 17.37 28.99 8.34
N THR A 391 16.42 28.28 7.73
CA THR A 391 15.78 27.10 8.34
C THR A 391 16.81 26.00 8.65
N ILE A 392 17.75 25.75 7.74
CA ILE A 392 18.80 24.74 7.95
C ILE A 392 19.80 25.19 9.01
N GLU A 393 20.18 26.46 9.03
CA GLU A 393 21.06 27.03 10.08
C GLU A 393 20.43 26.94 11.48
N GLU A 394 19.16 27.32 11.61
CA GLU A 394 18.41 27.23 12.87
C GLU A 394 18.28 25.79 13.35
N TYR A 395 18.03 24.86 12.42
CA TYR A 395 18.01 23.43 12.68
C TYR A 395 19.36 22.92 13.19
N ASN A 396 20.46 23.23 12.48
CA ASN A 396 21.81 22.80 12.84
C ASN A 396 22.23 23.33 14.23
N ALA A 397 21.87 24.57 14.55
CA ALA A 397 22.11 25.14 15.87
C ALA A 397 21.33 24.39 16.98
N ALA A 398 20.11 23.93 16.70
CA ALA A 398 19.32 23.15 17.65
C ALA A 398 19.88 21.73 17.85
N VAL A 399 20.35 21.08 16.78
CA VAL A 399 21.07 19.80 16.87
C VAL A 399 22.33 19.96 17.71
N THR A 400 23.11 21.02 17.48
CA THR A 400 24.34 21.29 18.23
C THR A 400 24.06 21.47 19.73
N ALA A 401 23.02 22.24 20.09
CA ALA A 401 22.61 22.44 21.47
C ALA A 401 22.19 21.11 22.14
N TYR A 402 21.39 20.28 21.45
CA TYR A 402 21.00 18.97 21.96
C TYR A 402 22.19 18.05 22.20
N ARG A 403 23.14 18.01 21.26
CA ARG A 403 24.35 17.17 21.35
C ARG A 403 25.28 17.59 22.47
N ALA A 404 25.37 18.88 22.78
CA ALA A 404 26.16 19.38 23.90
C ALA A 404 25.62 18.86 25.25
N GLU A 405 24.30 18.73 25.38
CA GLU A 405 23.64 18.15 26.57
C GLU A 405 23.68 16.61 26.59
N HIS A 406 23.81 15.97 25.42
CA HIS A 406 23.76 14.51 25.24
C HIS A 406 24.99 13.96 24.49
N PRO A 407 26.22 14.13 25.00
CA PRO A 407 27.45 13.77 24.27
C PRO A 407 27.60 12.27 24.00
N GLY A 408 26.91 11.41 24.76
CA GLY A 408 26.92 9.96 24.58
C GLY A 408 25.87 9.41 23.61
N ALA A 409 24.96 10.24 23.10
CA ALA A 409 23.87 9.79 22.24
C ALA A 409 24.40 9.38 20.85
N LYS A 410 24.03 8.19 20.39
CA LYS A 410 24.49 7.61 19.12
C LYS A 410 23.31 7.44 18.15
N LEU A 411 23.59 7.59 16.87
CA LEU A 411 22.63 7.28 15.81
C LEU A 411 22.31 5.79 15.84
N ASN A 412 21.03 5.44 15.86
CA ASN A 412 20.57 4.09 15.57
C ASN A 412 19.31 4.16 14.68
N PRO A 413 19.43 3.91 13.37
CA PRO A 413 18.30 4.03 12.44
C PRO A 413 17.25 2.93 12.60
N ALA A 414 17.53 1.87 13.37
CA ALA A 414 16.62 0.74 13.59
C ALA A 414 15.63 0.98 14.75
N ILE A 415 15.87 1.98 15.59
CA ILE A 415 15.02 2.32 16.75
C ILE A 415 14.77 3.82 16.82
N LYS A 416 13.78 4.23 17.61
CA LYS A 416 13.61 5.65 18.01
C LYS A 416 14.75 6.02 18.96
N ASP A 417 15.83 6.56 18.41
CA ASP A 417 17.10 6.79 19.11
C ASP A 417 17.12 8.05 20.00
N GLY A 418 16.06 8.85 19.97
CA GLY A 418 15.92 10.07 20.77
C GLY A 418 16.82 11.22 20.33
N LEU A 419 17.60 11.09 19.25
CA LEU A 419 18.40 12.19 18.72
C LEU A 419 17.48 13.31 18.26
N SER A 420 17.50 14.44 18.97
CA SER A 420 16.47 15.48 18.84
C SER A 420 17.02 16.87 18.55
N THR A 421 16.12 17.81 18.24
CA THR A 421 16.35 19.26 18.18
C THR A 421 15.83 20.01 19.40
N GLN A 422 15.46 19.30 20.46
CA GLN A 422 14.84 19.87 21.66
C GLN A 422 15.82 19.81 22.84
N SER A 423 16.44 20.93 23.19
CA SER A 423 17.40 21.07 24.31
C SER A 423 16.91 22.08 25.34
N SER A 424 17.59 22.18 26.48
CA SER A 424 17.27 23.21 27.49
C SER A 424 17.61 24.62 27.02
N THR A 425 18.61 24.77 26.13
CA THR A 425 19.07 26.07 25.64
C THR A 425 18.50 26.48 24.28
N LYS A 426 17.95 25.53 23.51
CA LYS A 426 17.34 25.80 22.20
C LYS A 426 16.28 24.76 21.85
N GLN A 427 15.10 25.23 21.47
CA GLN A 427 13.97 24.42 21.02
C GLN A 427 13.43 24.98 19.71
N LEU A 428 13.14 24.10 18.76
CA LEU A 428 12.43 24.46 17.54
C LEU A 428 10.93 24.26 17.74
N GLN A 429 10.10 25.16 17.21
CA GLN A 429 8.64 24.99 17.23
C GLN A 429 8.21 23.67 16.58
N LEU A 430 8.83 23.34 15.44
CA LEU A 430 8.70 22.04 14.81
C LEU A 430 9.89 21.15 15.20
N PRO A 431 9.72 20.17 16.10
CA PRO A 431 10.82 19.31 16.51
C PRO A 431 11.27 18.41 15.35
N LYS A 432 12.46 17.84 15.52
CA LYS A 432 12.79 16.55 14.94
C LYS A 432 13.03 15.61 16.12
N SER A 433 12.14 14.64 16.32
CA SER A 433 12.08 13.88 17.58
C SER A 433 13.10 12.75 17.68
N ASN A 434 13.54 12.22 16.53
CA ASN A 434 14.53 11.15 16.42
C ASN A 434 15.42 11.37 15.19
N TRP A 435 16.59 10.73 15.17
CA TRP A 435 17.54 10.76 14.06
C TRP A 435 17.92 12.18 13.62
N ALA A 436 17.99 13.13 14.56
CA ALA A 436 18.43 14.49 14.27
C ALA A 436 19.94 14.55 13.97
N LEU A 437 20.25 14.48 12.67
CA LEU A 437 21.59 14.60 12.11
C LEU A 437 21.81 16.03 11.61
N PRO A 438 22.96 16.66 11.90
CA PRO A 438 23.26 17.97 11.35
C PRO A 438 23.39 17.88 9.82
N VAL A 439 23.08 18.98 9.13
CA VAL A 439 23.26 19.13 7.68
C VAL A 439 24.35 20.18 7.46
N VAL A 440 25.61 19.78 7.62
CA VAL A 440 26.76 20.72 7.67
C VAL A 440 27.93 20.31 6.80
N LYS A 441 27.97 19.07 6.30
CA LYS A 441 29.14 18.52 5.61
C LYS A 441 28.89 18.23 4.14
N ALA A 442 29.48 19.04 3.26
CA ALA A 442 29.46 18.85 1.82
C ALA A 442 30.02 17.48 1.35
N PRO A 443 29.60 16.96 0.19
CA PRO A 443 28.58 17.53 -0.69
C PRO A 443 27.16 17.39 -0.11
N PHE A 444 26.33 18.40 -0.34
CA PHE A 444 24.91 18.39 -0.02
C PHE A 444 24.11 17.86 -1.20
N MET A 445 23.04 17.12 -0.92
CA MET A 445 22.14 16.57 -1.92
C MET A 445 20.70 16.97 -1.61
N ALA A 446 19.97 17.43 -2.63
CA ALA A 446 18.52 17.60 -2.57
C ALA A 446 17.81 16.75 -3.64
N VAL A 447 16.67 16.19 -3.27
CA VAL A 447 15.75 15.48 -4.19
C VAL A 447 14.37 16.11 -4.09
N LYS A 448 13.83 16.54 -5.22
CA LYS A 448 12.48 17.11 -5.32
C LYS A 448 11.44 16.00 -5.21
N ILE A 449 10.45 16.21 -4.35
CA ILE A 449 9.38 15.25 -4.07
C ILE A 449 8.00 15.87 -4.28
N THR A 450 7.05 15.00 -4.59
CA THR A 450 5.61 15.26 -4.64
C THR A 450 4.88 14.20 -3.82
N THR A 451 3.56 14.12 -3.96
CA THR A 451 2.73 13.10 -3.33
C THR A 451 2.31 12.05 -4.35
N GLY A 452 2.58 10.79 -4.04
CA GLY A 452 1.98 9.66 -4.77
C GLY A 452 0.84 9.06 -3.95
N ILE A 453 -0.35 8.88 -4.53
CA ILE A 453 -1.45 8.10 -3.95
C ILE A 453 -1.32 6.62 -4.36
N THR A 454 -1.66 5.71 -3.44
CA THR A 454 -1.50 4.26 -3.61
C THR A 454 -2.81 3.49 -3.57
N PHE A 455 -3.64 3.75 -2.55
CA PHE A 455 -4.93 3.10 -2.38
C PHE A 455 -5.80 3.88 -1.39
N THR A 456 -7.12 3.76 -1.49
CA THR A 456 -8.12 4.45 -0.66
C THR A 456 -8.64 3.57 0.47
N PHE A 457 -9.03 4.17 1.60
CA PHE A 457 -9.54 3.45 2.78
C PHE A 457 -11.06 3.34 2.80
N GLY A 458 -11.76 4.21 2.07
CA GLY A 458 -13.19 4.12 1.82
C GLY A 458 -13.52 3.07 0.76
N GLY A 459 -14.56 2.28 1.00
CA GLY A 459 -15.01 1.20 0.13
C GLY A 459 -16.43 0.76 0.48
N LEU A 460 -16.72 -0.52 0.26
CA LEU A 460 -18.01 -1.15 0.55
C LEU A 460 -18.02 -1.82 1.92
N ALA A 461 -19.16 -1.78 2.60
CA ALA A 461 -19.42 -2.65 3.74
C ALA A 461 -19.62 -4.09 3.27
N ILE A 462 -19.06 -5.05 4.02
CA ILE A 462 -19.21 -6.48 3.78
C ILE A 462 -19.62 -7.19 5.06
N ASN A 463 -20.31 -8.32 4.94
CA ASN A 463 -20.37 -9.32 5.98
C ASN A 463 -18.94 -9.87 6.19
N PRO A 464 -18.34 -9.74 7.39
CA PRO A 464 -16.97 -10.19 7.65
C PRO A 464 -16.73 -11.69 7.42
N GLU A 465 -17.77 -12.52 7.55
CA GLU A 465 -17.65 -13.96 7.41
C GLU A 465 -17.61 -14.41 5.94
N THR A 466 -18.54 -13.91 5.14
CA THR A 466 -18.80 -14.34 3.75
C THR A 466 -18.25 -13.37 2.70
N ALA A 467 -17.81 -12.19 3.15
CA ALA A 467 -17.46 -11.05 2.30
C ALA A 467 -18.59 -10.58 1.36
N THR A 468 -19.85 -10.96 1.64
CA THR A 468 -21.02 -10.49 0.89
C THR A 468 -21.24 -9.00 1.14
N VAL A 469 -21.50 -8.22 0.10
CA VAL A 469 -21.74 -6.77 0.18
C VAL A 469 -23.04 -6.50 0.94
N LEU A 470 -22.99 -5.54 1.86
CA LEU A 470 -24.13 -5.12 2.66
C LEU A 470 -24.82 -3.90 2.07
N ARG A 471 -26.13 -3.81 2.26
CA ARG A 471 -26.93 -2.58 2.08
C ARG A 471 -26.91 -1.74 3.35
N GLU A 472 -27.45 -0.51 3.25
CA GLU A 472 -27.56 0.41 4.39
C GLU A 472 -28.40 -0.14 5.54
N ASP A 473 -29.38 -1.01 5.27
CA ASP A 473 -30.20 -1.67 6.28
C ASP A 473 -29.53 -2.91 6.90
N GLY A 474 -28.29 -3.23 6.50
CA GLY A 474 -27.54 -4.40 6.95
C GLY A 474 -27.89 -5.70 6.23
N SER A 475 -28.84 -5.70 5.29
CA SER A 475 -29.14 -6.87 4.46
C SER A 475 -28.05 -7.14 3.42
N GLU A 476 -27.85 -8.41 3.06
CA GLU A 476 -26.88 -8.81 2.05
C GLU A 476 -27.41 -8.63 0.62
N ILE A 477 -26.58 -8.10 -0.29
CA ILE A 477 -26.81 -8.22 -1.74
C ILE A 477 -26.41 -9.64 -2.15
N ILE A 478 -27.41 -10.52 -2.22
CA ILE A 478 -27.20 -11.97 -2.39
C ILE A 478 -26.38 -12.26 -3.66
N GLY A 479 -25.24 -12.94 -3.49
CA GLY A 479 -24.32 -13.31 -4.59
C GLY A 479 -23.36 -12.20 -5.01
N LEU A 480 -23.39 -11.02 -4.37
CA LEU A 480 -22.41 -9.97 -4.59
C LEU A 480 -21.41 -9.94 -3.42
N HIS A 481 -20.16 -10.29 -3.68
CA HIS A 481 -19.07 -10.28 -2.70
C HIS A 481 -18.07 -9.17 -3.03
N CYS A 482 -17.27 -8.75 -2.05
CA CYS A 482 -16.24 -7.74 -2.23
C CYS A 482 -14.97 -8.09 -1.44
N ALA A 483 -13.80 -7.88 -2.06
CA ALA A 483 -12.50 -8.11 -1.43
C ALA A 483 -11.44 -7.13 -1.92
N GLY A 484 -10.33 -7.05 -1.18
CA GLY A 484 -9.23 -6.14 -1.50
C GLY A 484 -9.47 -4.72 -1.02
N GLU A 485 -8.87 -3.76 -1.70
CA GLU A 485 -8.98 -2.32 -1.39
C GLU A 485 -10.42 -1.81 -1.40
N MET A 486 -11.31 -2.47 -2.14
CA MET A 486 -12.70 -2.08 -2.28
C MET A 486 -13.53 -2.38 -1.01
N VAL A 487 -12.95 -3.00 0.02
CA VAL A 487 -13.57 -3.23 1.33
C VAL A 487 -13.29 -2.04 2.26
N GLY A 488 -14.37 -1.44 2.76
CA GLY A 488 -14.32 -0.35 3.73
C GLY A 488 -14.40 -0.82 5.19
N GLY A 489 -13.86 -0.01 6.10
CA GLY A 489 -14.03 -0.19 7.56
C GLY A 489 -12.81 -0.74 8.31
N LEU A 490 -11.72 -1.07 7.63
CA LEU A 490 -10.48 -1.51 8.28
C LEU A 490 -9.55 -0.36 8.65
N PHE A 491 -9.41 0.64 7.77
CA PHE A 491 -8.39 1.68 7.90
C PHE A 491 -9.05 3.07 7.93
N TYR A 492 -8.49 3.95 8.77
CA TYR A 492 -8.97 5.31 8.97
C TYR A 492 -7.77 6.21 9.25
N ALA A 493 -7.64 7.34 8.56
CA ALA A 493 -6.56 8.32 8.64
C ALA A 493 -5.12 7.82 8.32
N ASN A 494 -4.79 6.60 8.71
CA ASN A 494 -3.54 5.88 8.48
C ASN A 494 -3.78 4.36 8.57
N TYR A 495 -2.74 3.56 8.38
CA TYR A 495 -2.80 2.10 8.52
C TYR A 495 -1.43 1.50 8.85
N PRO A 496 -1.37 0.33 9.50
CA PRO A 496 -0.12 -0.40 9.65
C PRO A 496 0.33 -0.99 8.31
N GLY A 497 1.52 -0.62 7.85
CA GLY A 497 2.04 -1.06 6.55
C GLY A 497 2.03 -2.59 6.37
N GLY A 498 1.65 -3.03 5.17
CA GLY A 498 1.48 -4.44 4.80
C GLY A 498 0.12 -5.05 5.15
N SER A 499 -0.73 -4.34 5.90
CA SER A 499 -2.07 -4.84 6.26
C SER A 499 -3.06 -4.82 5.11
N GLY A 500 -2.89 -3.94 4.11
CA GLY A 500 -3.78 -3.87 2.94
C GLY A 500 -3.72 -5.13 2.06
N LEU A 501 -2.52 -5.61 1.74
CA LEU A 501 -2.35 -6.87 1.00
C LEU A 501 -2.83 -8.08 1.81
N MET A 502 -2.56 -8.09 3.12
CA MET A 502 -3.07 -9.13 4.01
C MET A 502 -4.60 -9.14 4.05
N ALA A 503 -5.24 -7.99 4.22
CA ALA A 503 -6.69 -7.86 4.19
C ALA A 503 -7.27 -8.34 2.85
N GLY A 504 -6.65 -7.95 1.73
CA GLY A 504 -7.07 -8.43 0.42
C GLY A 504 -6.99 -9.95 0.27
N ALA A 505 -6.01 -10.60 0.90
CA ALA A 505 -5.89 -12.05 0.87
C ALA A 505 -6.89 -12.74 1.81
N VAL A 506 -7.04 -12.27 3.06
CA VAL A 506 -7.99 -12.82 4.05
C VAL A 506 -9.42 -12.73 3.51
N PHE A 507 -9.86 -11.54 3.13
CA PHE A 507 -11.23 -11.34 2.64
C PHE A 507 -11.42 -11.87 1.22
N GLY A 508 -10.37 -11.93 0.40
CA GLY A 508 -10.41 -12.61 -0.89
C GLY A 508 -10.66 -14.11 -0.75
N ARG A 509 -9.94 -14.77 0.17
CA ARG A 509 -10.15 -16.20 0.47
C ARG A 509 -11.57 -16.46 0.97
N ARG A 510 -12.09 -15.61 1.85
CA ARG A 510 -13.47 -15.69 2.34
C ARG A 510 -14.50 -15.51 1.22
N ALA A 511 -14.34 -14.50 0.37
CA ALA A 511 -15.22 -14.26 -0.77
C ALA A 511 -15.23 -15.44 -1.75
N GLY A 512 -14.05 -15.99 -2.07
CA GLY A 512 -13.94 -17.14 -2.95
C GLY A 512 -14.63 -18.39 -2.40
N ARG A 513 -14.44 -18.68 -1.11
CA ARG A 513 -15.12 -19.80 -0.44
C ARG A 513 -16.64 -19.65 -0.46
N ALA A 514 -17.15 -18.49 -0.04
CA ALA A 514 -18.58 -18.22 0.02
C ALA A 514 -19.25 -18.31 -1.38
N ALA A 515 -18.59 -17.78 -2.41
CA ALA A 515 -19.08 -17.86 -3.78
C ALA A 515 -19.11 -19.31 -4.32
N ALA A 516 -18.10 -20.12 -3.99
CA ALA A 516 -18.03 -21.53 -4.38
C ALA A 516 -19.10 -22.39 -3.69
N ASP A 517 -19.30 -22.20 -2.38
CA ASP A 517 -20.34 -22.90 -1.61
C ASP A 517 -21.74 -22.60 -2.18
N ARG A 518 -21.98 -21.34 -2.53
CA ARG A 518 -23.23 -20.91 -3.18
C ARG A 518 -23.42 -21.59 -4.54
N ALA A 519 -22.39 -21.60 -5.39
CA ALA A 519 -22.45 -22.26 -6.69
C ALA A 519 -22.81 -23.75 -6.56
N SER A 520 -22.19 -24.45 -5.59
CA SER A 520 -22.46 -25.86 -5.34
C SER A 520 -23.90 -26.11 -4.86
N SER A 521 -24.46 -25.28 -3.97
CA SER A 521 -25.83 -25.45 -3.46
C SER A 521 -26.91 -25.30 -4.54
N ARG A 522 -26.63 -24.55 -5.61
CA ARG A 522 -27.55 -24.34 -6.74
C ARG A 522 -27.46 -25.45 -7.78
N SER A 523 -26.34 -26.17 -7.87
CA SER A 523 -26.26 -27.36 -8.75
C SER A 523 -27.04 -28.57 -8.19
N THR A 524 -27.39 -28.54 -6.90
CA THR A 524 -28.19 -29.58 -6.24
C THR A 524 -29.70 -29.31 -6.21
N GLN A 525 -30.15 -28.15 -6.70
CA GLN A 525 -31.56 -27.79 -6.90
C GLN A 525 -31.88 -27.84 -8.40
#